data_AF-A0A527XE21-F1
#
_entry.id   AF-A0A527XE21-F1
#
_cell.length_a   1.000
_cell.length_b   1.000
_cell.length_c   1.000
_cell.angle_alpha   90.00
_cell.angle_beta   90.00
_cell.angle_gamma   90.00
#
_symmetry.space_group_name_H-M   'P 1'
#
loop_
_entity.id
_entity.type
_entity.pdbx_description
1 polymer ?
#
loop_
_entity_poly.entity_id
_entity_poly.type
_entity_poly.pdbx_seq_one_letter_code
_entity_poly.pdbx_strand_id
1 'polypeptide(L)' 'GKTTTLRLIAGLDKPTEGQVLIDGVDVAGWGAAERDVALVLQQYSLYPRYTVRENLEFPLKPKIRRLPDAEIKD' A
#
# COMPACT_ATOMS: atom_id res chain seq x y z
N GLY A 1 18.25 7.65 2.77
CA GLY A 1 17.91 7.69 1.33
C GLY A 1 16.78 6.74 1.01
N LYS A 2 17.09 5.48 0.72
CA LYS A 2 16.14 4.46 0.22
C LYS A 2 14.80 4.36 0.96
N THR A 3 14.84 4.11 2.26
CA THR A 3 13.61 3.93 3.07
C THR A 3 12.75 5.18 3.07
N THR A 4 13.35 6.36 3.20
CA THR A 4 12.66 7.64 3.13
C THR A 4 11.97 7.82 1.78
N THR A 5 12.68 7.55 0.68
CA THR A 5 12.11 7.64 -0.68
C THR A 5 10.93 6.70 -0.87
N LEU A 6 11.04 5.44 -0.43
CA LEU A 6 9.94 4.48 -0.51
C LEU A 6 8.72 4.89 0.32
N ARG A 7 8.95 5.48 1.51
CA ARG A 7 7.86 5.99 2.36
C ARG A 7 7.17 7.21 1.76
N LEU A 8 7.93 8.09 1.10
CA LEU A 8 7.36 9.22 0.35
C LEU A 8 6.52 8.76 -0.84
N ILE A 9 6.95 7.74 -1.58
CA ILE A 9 6.19 7.15 -2.70
C ILE A 9 4.92 6.47 -2.18
N ALA A 10 5.01 5.71 -1.08
CA ALA A 10 3.87 5.02 -0.48
C ALA A 10 2.89 5.93 0.27
N GLY A 11 3.17 7.24 0.40
CA GLY A 11 2.32 8.19 1.13
C GLY A 11 2.34 8.00 2.65
N LEU A 12 3.39 7.35 3.17
CA LEU A 12 3.61 7.18 4.61
C LEU A 12 4.30 8.41 5.24
N ASP A 13 5.02 9.18 4.42
CA ASP A 13 5.59 10.48 4.75
C ASP A 13 5.15 11.52 3.69
N LYS A 14 5.14 12.81 4.04
CA LYS A 14 4.81 13.90 3.10
C LYS A 14 6.08 14.57 2.57
N PRO A 15 6.17 14.88 1.27
CA PRO A 15 7.27 15.69 0.75
C PRO A 15 7.16 17.11 1.32
N THR A 16 8.30 17.72 1.65
CA THR A 16 8.36 19.12 2.06
C THR A 16 8.05 20.05 0.88
N GLU A 17 8.52 19.67 -0.31
CA GLU A 17 8.33 20.38 -1.57
C GLU A 17 8.41 19.41 -2.76
N GLY A 18 7.95 19.85 -3.93
CA GLY A 18 7.92 19.04 -5.16
C GLY A 18 6.67 18.17 -5.30
N GLN A 19 6.75 17.20 -6.21
CA GLN A 19 5.61 16.37 -6.63
C GLN A 19 5.96 14.87 -6.54
N VAL A 20 4.94 14.05 -6.38
CA VAL A 20 5.06 12.59 -6.50
C VAL A 20 4.07 12.15 -7.57
N LEU A 21 4.59 11.69 -8.71
CA LEU A 21 3.77 11.27 -9.84
C LEU A 21 3.65 9.75 -9.86
N ILE A 22 2.42 9.23 -9.86
CA ILE A 22 2.11 7.82 -10.13
C ILE A 22 1.18 7.81 -11.35
N ASP A 23 1.58 7.13 -12.41
CA ASP A 23 0.87 7.11 -13.70
C ASP A 23 0.54 8.52 -14.24
N GLY A 24 1.45 9.48 -14.01
CA GLY A 24 1.30 10.88 -14.42
C GLY A 24 0.38 11.72 -13.53
N VAL A 25 -0.24 11.15 -12.50
CA VAL A 25 -1.09 11.85 -11.54
C VAL A 25 -0.28 12.30 -10.34
N ASP A 26 -0.40 13.56 -9.94
CA ASP A 26 0.21 14.07 -8.72
C ASP A 26 -0.55 13.58 -7.49
N VAL A 27 0.09 12.67 -6.74
CA VAL A 27 -0.45 12.04 -5.54
C VAL A 27 0.15 12.62 -4.25
N ALA A 28 0.91 13.73 -4.32
CA ALA A 28 1.58 14.30 -3.15
C ALA A 28 0.60 14.61 -1.99
N GLY A 29 -0.65 14.99 -2.31
CA GLY A 29 -1.71 15.25 -1.33
C GLY A 29 -2.48 14.02 -0.85
N TRP A 30 -2.32 12.86 -1.49
CA TRP A 30 -3.09 11.65 -1.20
C TRP A 30 -2.52 10.90 0.01
N GLY A 31 -3.39 10.32 0.82
CA GLY A 31 -3.03 9.37 1.88
C GLY A 31 -2.59 8.02 1.33
N ALA A 32 -1.88 7.24 2.14
CA ALA A 32 -1.29 5.96 1.72
C ALA A 32 -2.30 4.98 1.10
N ALA A 33 -3.53 4.89 1.66
CA ALA A 33 -4.57 3.98 1.17
C ALA A 33 -5.24 4.42 -0.14
N GLU A 34 -5.10 5.70 -0.51
CA GLU A 34 -5.63 6.25 -1.76
C GLU A 34 -4.63 6.04 -2.91
N ARG A 35 -3.36 5.83 -2.59
CA ARG A 35 -2.32 5.51 -3.57
C ARG A 35 -2.43 4.04 -3.93
N ASP A 36 -2.45 3.78 -5.22
CA ASP A 36 -2.64 2.43 -5.78
C ASP A 36 -1.36 1.59 -5.73
N VAL A 37 -0.66 1.58 -4.59
CA VAL A 37 0.68 0.99 -4.42
C VAL A 37 0.76 0.05 -3.23
N ALA A 38 1.60 -0.98 -3.35
CA ALA A 38 1.93 -1.89 -2.26
C ALA A 38 3.41 -1.75 -1.88
N LEU A 39 3.70 -1.71 -0.57
CA LEU A 39 5.07 -1.59 -0.05
C LEU A 39 5.41 -2.80 0.82
N VAL A 40 6.49 -3.49 0.47
CA VAL A 40 7.08 -4.56 1.30
C VAL A 40 8.28 -3.99 2.04
N LEU A 41 8.22 -3.99 3.38
CA LEU A 41 9.27 -3.47 4.24
C LEU A 41 10.36 -4.54 4.51
N GLN A 42 11.56 -4.09 4.85
CA GLN A 42 12.67 -4.98 5.22
C GLN A 42 12.40 -5.77 6.52
N GLN A 43 11.58 -5.22 7.41
CA GLN A 43 11.13 -5.90 8.62
C GLN A 43 9.74 -6.51 8.38
N TYR A 44 9.57 -7.76 8.81
CA TYR A 44 8.34 -8.53 8.61
C TYR A 44 7.13 -7.77 9.16
N SER A 45 6.18 -7.46 8.28
CA SER A 45 4.92 -6.81 8.62
C SER A 45 3.76 -7.82 8.51
N LEU A 46 3.98 -9.02 9.05
CA LEU A 46 2.97 -10.09 9.07
C LEU A 46 2.02 -9.88 10.24
N TYR A 47 0.77 -10.25 10.04
CA TYR A 47 -0.22 -10.42 11.11
C TYR A 47 0.07 -11.75 11.82
N PRO A 48 0.63 -11.76 13.04
CA PRO A 48 1.14 -12.98 13.65
C PRO A 48 0.06 -13.99 14.02
N ARG A 49 -1.19 -13.53 14.11
CA ARG A 49 -2.36 -14.33 14.44
C ARG A 49 -3.03 -14.93 13.19
N TYR A 50 -2.55 -14.59 12.00
CA TYR A 50 -3.10 -15.01 10.73
C TYR A 50 -2.22 -16.12 10.14
N THR A 51 -2.84 -17.10 9.51
CA THR A 51 -2.18 -18.05 8.62
C THR A 51 -1.55 -17.32 7.43
N VAL A 52 -0.72 -18.03 6.66
CA VAL A 52 -0.13 -17.49 5.43
C VAL A 52 -1.22 -17.01 4.47
N ARG A 53 -2.27 -17.80 4.27
CA ARG A 53 -3.42 -17.44 3.41
C ARG A 53 -4.12 -16.18 3.93
N GLU A 54 -4.43 -16.11 5.22
CA GLU A 54 -5.10 -14.95 5.80
C GLU A 54 -4.26 -13.66 5.68
N ASN A 55 -2.93 -13.75 5.78
CA ASN A 55 -2.04 -12.61 5.52
C ASN A 55 -2.12 -12.11 4.07
N LEU A 56 -2.28 -13.01 3.09
CA LEU A 56 -2.40 -12.67 1.67
C LEU A 56 -3.80 -12.14 1.31
N GLU A 57 -4.86 -12.67 1.93
CA GLU A 57 -6.24 -12.25 1.68
C GLU A 57 -6.58 -10.89 2.31
N PHE A 58 -6.00 -10.57 3.48
CA PHE A 58 -6.33 -9.36 4.23
C PHE A 58 -6.26 -8.06 3.40
N PRO A 59 -5.19 -7.77 2.64
CA PRO A 59 -5.11 -6.55 1.83
C PRO A 59 -6.05 -6.52 0.62
N LEU A 60 -6.71 -7.64 0.26
CA LEU A 60 -7.64 -7.73 -0.86
C LEU A 60 -9.11 -7.43 -0.47
N LYS A 61 -9.41 -7.44 0.83
CA LYS A 61 -10.74 -7.18 1.42
C LYS A 61 -11.15 -5.69 1.64
N PRO A 62 -10.29 -4.65 1.55
CA PRO A 62 -10.70 -3.27 1.85
C PRO A 62 -11.78 -2.69 0.91
N LYS A 63 -12.64 -1.82 1.45
CA LYS A 63 -13.76 -1.17 0.71
C LYS A 63 -13.34 -0.33 -0.50
N ILE A 64 -12.07 0.08 -0.58
CA ILE A 64 -11.53 0.97 -1.63
C ILE A 64 -11.17 0.19 -2.90
N ARG A 65 -10.71 -1.08 -2.76
CA ARG A 65 -10.49 -2.02 -3.86
C ARG A 65 -11.39 -3.24 -3.62
N ARG A 66 -12.64 -3.19 -4.10
CA ARG A 66 -13.56 -4.34 -4.02
C ARG A 66 -13.17 -5.37 -5.09
N LEU A 67 -12.34 -6.34 -4.73
CA LEU A 67 -12.30 -7.60 -5.46
C LEU A 67 -13.47 -8.48 -4.99
N PRO A 68 -14.19 -9.17 -5.90
CA PRO A 68 -15.21 -10.13 -5.51
C PRO A 68 -14.63 -11.23 -4.61
N ASP A 69 -15.36 -11.63 -3.57
CA ASP A 69 -14.92 -12.68 -2.63
C ASP A 69 -14.56 -14.01 -3.31
N ALA A 70 -15.14 -14.29 -4.48
CA ALA A 70 -14.80 -15.46 -5.29
C ALA A 70 -13.37 -15.38 -5.82
N GLU A 71 -12.94 -14.22 -6.32
CA GLU A 71 -11.60 -13.99 -6.87
C GLU A 71 -10.51 -13.98 -5.79
N ILE A 72 -10.87 -13.76 -4.53
CA ILE A 72 -9.93 -13.76 -3.39
C ILE A 72 -9.67 -15.20 -2.89
N LYS A 73 -10.61 -16.12 -3.08
CA LYS A 73 -10.57 -17.46 -2.50
C LYS A 73 -9.97 -18.53 -3.41
N ASP A 74 -10.04 -18.32 -4.73
CA ASP A 74 -9.37 -19.14 -5.75
C ASP A 74 -7.83 -19.11 -5.59
#